data_AF-A0A0R3PXZ0-F1
#
_entry.id   AF-A0A0R3PXZ0-F1
#
_cell.length_a   1.000
_cell.length_b   1.000
_cell.length_c   1.000
_cell.angle_alpha   90.00
_cell.angle_beta   90.00
_cell.angle_gamma   90.00
#
_symmetry.space_group_name_H-M   'P 1'
#
loop_
_entity.id
_entity.type
_entity.pdbx_description
1 polymer ?
#
loop_
_entity_poly.entity_id
_entity_poly.type
_entity_poly.pdbx_seq_one_letter_code
_entity_poly.pdbx_strand_id
1 'polypeptide(L)'
;MTIRRTGGDGAKVSLMIYMLLFWTSGLALLFIGLWMLLDPKRNYMLHLVDLSEDDPLLFMLCLFLLFLADVSIGTLVLVFRNKFANGQLTVYMKNLALNRYSRDAWVKPLIDTIQFYLYSPDSKFEEYLQNLIKFSYGVPMEIEESRNVTRMIDKLQFYEECCGVNSGDDYLASRWAAAVAADPIYEFEDPPLVPLSCCRQLIGSSALNPIAKSMARCQQSNTNRNWRHTTQQCCGSIGPRDYYNSFWFITNTDRGTRSFVPPSCCRQSQAGRAWSLVPIDPMCTLYYYDSQAFTSSVYNIVSYC
;
A
#
# COMPACT_ATOMS: atom_id res chain seq x y z
N MET A 1 31.31 -2.83 24.41
CA MET A 1 30.31 -1.76 24.65
C MET A 1 29.74 -1.39 23.28
N THR A 2 28.67 -2.05 22.87
CA THR A 2 28.07 -1.90 21.54
C THR A 2 26.95 -0.86 21.60
N ILE A 3 27.17 0.29 20.96
CA ILE A 3 26.18 1.35 20.82
C ILE A 3 25.12 0.83 19.82
N ARG A 4 23.99 0.35 20.35
CA ARG A 4 22.76 0.10 19.59
C ARG A 4 22.22 1.45 19.14
N ARG A 5 22.42 1.84 17.88
CA ARG A 5 21.67 2.97 17.29
C ARG A 5 20.23 2.53 17.09
N THR A 6 19.33 3.01 17.95
CA THR A 6 17.89 2.90 17.85
C THR A 6 17.39 3.83 16.73
N GLY A 7 17.36 3.32 15.49
CA GLY A 7 16.93 4.08 14.30
C GLY A 7 15.50 4.63 14.33
N GLY A 8 14.69 4.28 15.34
CA GLY A 8 13.34 4.82 15.53
C GLY A 8 13.26 6.09 16.38
N ASP A 9 14.33 6.52 17.05
CA ASP A 9 14.24 7.67 17.98
C ASP A 9 14.30 9.03 17.27
N GLY A 10 15.00 9.11 16.13
CA GLY A 10 15.04 10.32 15.30
C GLY A 10 13.67 10.68 14.71
N ALA A 11 12.96 9.69 14.17
CA ALA A 11 11.61 9.88 13.63
C ALA A 11 10.61 10.32 14.72
N LYS A 12 10.74 9.80 15.95
CA LYS A 12 9.92 10.22 17.11
C LYS A 12 10.14 11.69 17.47
N VAL A 13 11.40 12.10 17.56
CA VAL A 13 11.76 13.50 17.87
C VAL A 13 11.30 14.42 16.74
N SER A 14 11.47 14.01 15.48
CA SER A 14 11.05 14.79 14.32
C SER A 14 9.53 14.97 14.27
N LEU A 15 8.74 13.93 14.58
CA LEU A 15 7.28 14.01 14.67
C LEU A 15 6.81 14.91 15.82
N MET A 16 7.48 14.86 16.97
CA MET A 16 7.17 15.76 18.10
C MET A 16 7.45 17.22 17.76
N ILE A 17 8.57 17.50 17.08
CA ILE A 17 8.92 18.86 16.64
C ILE A 17 7.89 19.36 15.62
N TYR A 18 7.52 18.53 14.64
CA TYR A 18 6.51 18.90 13.64
C TYR A 18 5.15 19.21 14.28
N MET A 19 4.75 18.42 15.27
CA MET A 19 3.50 18.63 16.00
C MET A 19 3.50 19.96 16.79
N LEU A 20 4.61 20.28 17.45
CA LEU A 20 4.75 21.55 18.18
C LEU A 20 4.74 22.75 17.23
N LEU A 21 5.39 22.65 16.07
CA LEU A 21 5.38 23.71 15.05
C LEU A 21 3.99 23.93 14.46
N PHE A 22 3.24 22.86 14.18
CA PHE A 22 1.87 22.97 13.69
C PHE A 22 0.95 23.62 14.74
N TRP A 23 1.05 23.20 16.00
CA TRP A 23 0.28 23.79 17.10
C TRP A 23 0.53 25.29 17.28
N THR A 24 1.79 25.72 17.29
CA THR A 24 2.12 27.15 17.45
C THR A 24 1.69 27.96 16.24
N SER A 25 1.75 27.40 15.03
CA SER A 25 1.24 28.05 13.82
C SER A 25 -0.28 28.23 13.84
N GLY A 26 -1.04 27.22 14.29
CA GLY A 26 -2.51 27.30 14.42
C GLY A 26 -2.95 28.33 15.46
N LEU A 27 -2.28 28.37 16.62
CA LEU A 27 -2.52 29.40 17.64
C LEU A 27 -2.21 30.81 17.14
N ALA A 28 -1.14 30.98 16.36
CA ALA A 28 -0.79 32.27 15.77
C ALA A 28 -1.84 32.73 14.76
N LEU A 29 -2.35 31.83 13.91
CA LEU A 29 -3.41 32.15 12.95
C LEU A 29 -4.73 32.51 13.64
N LEU A 30 -5.12 31.80 14.71
CA LEU A 30 -6.29 32.15 15.51
C LEU A 30 -6.14 33.51 16.20
N PHE A 31 -4.96 33.79 16.75
CA PHE A 31 -4.66 35.08 17.36
C PHE A 31 -4.73 36.22 16.32
N ILE A 32 -4.13 36.04 15.15
CA ILE A 32 -4.17 37.02 14.05
C ILE A 32 -5.61 37.22 13.55
N GLY A 33 -6.38 36.14 13.39
CA GLY A 33 -7.79 36.21 13.01
C GLY A 33 -8.63 36.98 14.02
N LEU A 34 -8.48 36.67 15.32
CA LEU A 34 -9.21 37.35 16.39
C LEU A 34 -8.77 38.82 16.53
N TRP A 35 -7.48 39.09 16.35
CA TRP A 35 -6.92 40.44 16.35
C TRP A 35 -7.50 41.30 15.21
N MET A 36 -7.61 40.74 14.01
CA MET A 36 -8.23 41.43 12.86
C MET A 36 -9.73 41.68 13.07
N LEU A 37 -10.42 40.82 13.84
CA LEU A 37 -11.85 40.95 14.13
C LEU A 37 -12.15 41.97 15.24
N LEU A 38 -11.30 42.02 16.28
CA LEU A 38 -11.50 42.89 17.44
C LEU A 38 -11.02 44.33 17.23
N ASP A 39 -10.12 44.57 16.27
CA ASP A 39 -9.54 45.89 16.02
C ASP A 39 -10.39 46.69 15.00
N PRO A 40 -11.22 47.67 15.44
CA PRO A 40 -12.16 48.37 14.58
C PRO A 40 -11.47 49.19 13.47
N LYS A 41 -10.19 49.51 13.64
CA LYS A 41 -9.34 50.18 12.64
C LYS A 41 -8.74 49.23 11.60
N ARG A 42 -8.98 47.93 11.68
CA ARG A 42 -8.48 46.93 10.71
C ARG A 42 -9.62 46.13 10.08
N ASN A 43 -10.79 46.12 10.70
CA ASN A 43 -12.00 45.49 10.19
C ASN A 43 -12.42 46.02 8.78
N TYR A 44 -12.12 47.29 8.46
CA TYR A 44 -12.42 47.83 7.12
C TYR A 44 -11.56 47.25 6.00
N MET A 45 -10.35 46.72 6.30
CA MET A 45 -9.49 46.07 5.29
C MET A 45 -10.07 44.72 4.84
N LEU A 46 -10.87 44.07 5.68
CA LEU A 46 -11.56 42.83 5.33
C LEU A 46 -12.64 43.05 4.26
N HIS A 47 -13.26 44.24 4.23
CA HIS A 47 -14.22 44.63 3.19
C HIS A 47 -13.57 45.00 1.84
N LEU A 48 -12.24 45.16 1.77
CA LEU A 48 -11.50 45.50 0.55
C LEU A 48 -10.99 44.27 -0.21
N VAL A 49 -10.99 43.09 0.42
CA VAL A 49 -10.66 41.82 -0.22
C VAL A 49 -11.97 41.17 -0.64
N ASP A 50 -12.42 41.50 -1.85
CA ASP A 50 -13.65 41.03 -2.47
C ASP A 50 -13.51 39.55 -2.89
N LEU A 51 -13.50 38.65 -1.90
CA LEU A 51 -13.73 37.23 -2.11
C LEU A 51 -15.23 36.99 -1.93
N SER A 52 -15.91 36.80 -3.06
CA SER A 52 -17.31 36.41 -3.21
C SER A 52 -17.73 35.24 -2.30
N GLU A 53 -18.02 35.51 -1.02
CA GLU A 53 -19.10 34.94 -0.18
C GLU A 53 -18.94 35.48 1.25
N ASP A 54 -19.80 36.45 1.58
CA ASP A 54 -19.80 37.24 2.80
C ASP A 54 -20.16 36.42 4.06
N ASP A 55 -19.18 36.09 4.90
CA ASP A 55 -19.34 36.04 6.36
C ASP A 55 -17.96 35.91 7.07
N PRO A 56 -17.40 36.98 7.65
CA PRO A 56 -16.11 36.91 8.38
C PRO A 56 -16.15 35.94 9.59
N LEU A 57 -17.35 35.68 10.11
CA LEU A 57 -17.62 34.66 11.12
C LEU A 57 -17.44 33.23 10.58
N LEU A 58 -17.84 32.97 9.33
CA LEU A 58 -17.68 31.67 8.68
C LEU A 58 -16.20 31.35 8.48
N PHE A 59 -15.40 32.33 8.05
CA PHE A 59 -13.95 32.18 7.92
C PHE A 59 -13.28 31.83 9.25
N MET A 60 -13.64 32.54 10.33
CA MET A 60 -13.13 32.25 11.67
C MET A 60 -13.58 30.89 12.20
N LEU A 61 -14.82 30.48 11.89
CA LEU A 61 -15.35 29.17 12.23
C LEU A 61 -14.63 28.05 11.47
N CYS A 62 -14.31 28.24 10.19
CA CYS A 62 -13.48 27.33 9.41
C CYS A 62 -12.05 27.21 9.97
N LEU A 63 -11.40 28.32 10.33
CA LEU A 63 -10.08 28.30 10.97
C LEU A 63 -10.10 27.58 12.32
N PHE A 64 -11.16 27.76 13.12
CA PHE A 64 -11.35 27.06 14.38
C PHE A 64 -11.57 25.56 14.20
N LEU A 65 -12.38 25.15 13.22
CA LEU A 65 -12.59 23.73 12.90
C LEU A 65 -11.30 23.06 12.40
N LEU A 66 -10.51 23.76 11.58
CA LEU A 66 -9.19 23.28 11.15
C LEU A 66 -8.23 23.09 12.34
N PHE A 67 -8.21 24.04 13.27
CA PHE A 67 -7.42 23.92 14.50
C PHE A 67 -7.86 22.71 15.35
N LEU A 68 -9.17 22.49 15.54
CA LEU A 68 -9.68 21.31 16.25
C LEU A 68 -9.33 20.00 15.53
N ALA A 69 -9.36 19.99 14.20
CA ALA A 69 -8.93 18.84 13.40
C ALA A 69 -7.43 18.54 13.64
N ASP A 70 -6.56 19.55 13.63
CA ASP A 70 -5.14 19.37 13.91
C ASP A 70 -4.84 18.90 15.34
N VAL A 71 -5.57 19.43 16.33
CA VAL A 71 -5.51 18.97 17.73
C VAL A 71 -5.96 17.49 17.84
N SER A 72 -7.01 17.10 17.12
CA SER A 72 -7.48 15.72 17.09
C SER A 72 -6.45 14.77 16.47
N ILE A 73 -5.79 15.17 15.39
CA ILE A 73 -4.71 14.40 14.76
C ILE A 73 -3.52 14.26 15.72
N GLY A 74 -3.16 15.32 16.44
CA GLY A 74 -2.06 15.27 17.42
C GLY A 74 -2.32 14.40 18.63
N THR A 75 -3.54 14.45 19.17
CA THR A 75 -3.96 13.57 20.26
C THR A 75 -4.01 12.11 19.81
N LEU A 76 -4.48 11.81 18.60
CA LEU A 76 -4.43 10.48 18.01
C LEU A 76 -2.99 9.97 17.91
N VAL A 77 -2.04 10.77 17.41
CA VAL A 77 -0.62 10.37 17.32
C VAL A 77 -0.05 10.03 18.71
N LEU A 78 -0.39 10.79 19.75
CA LEU A 78 0.04 10.52 21.13
C LEU A 78 -0.60 9.26 21.73
N VAL A 79 -1.89 9.02 21.48
CA VAL A 79 -2.61 7.83 21.95
C VAL A 79 -2.12 6.57 21.23
N PHE A 80 -1.86 6.67 19.92
CA PHE A 80 -1.34 5.57 19.12
C PHE A 80 0.16 5.33 19.32
N ARG A 81 0.91 6.26 19.92
CA ARG A 81 2.35 6.13 20.23
C ARG A 81 2.70 4.81 20.93
N ASN A 82 1.84 4.35 21.85
CA ASN A 82 2.06 3.11 22.57
C ASN A 82 1.89 1.87 21.66
N LYS A 83 1.04 1.93 20.63
CA LYS A 83 0.89 0.86 19.62
C LYS A 83 2.06 0.80 18.62
N PHE A 84 2.83 1.87 18.49
CA PHE A 84 4.06 1.91 17.66
C PHE A 84 5.31 1.44 18.42
N ALA A 85 5.22 1.12 19.72
CA ALA A 85 6.34 0.64 20.53
C ALA A 85 6.39 -0.90 20.67
N ASN A 86 7.57 -1.45 20.98
CA ASN A 86 7.77 -2.85 21.41
C ASN A 86 7.22 -3.96 20.49
N GLY A 87 7.29 -3.78 19.15
CA GLY A 87 6.84 -4.82 18.21
C GLY A 87 5.32 -4.99 18.11
N GLN A 88 4.54 -4.20 18.84
CA GLN A 88 3.07 -4.20 18.77
C GLN A 88 2.55 -3.64 17.45
N LEU A 89 3.37 -2.88 16.71
CA LEU A 89 3.05 -2.40 15.37
C LEU A 89 2.73 -3.56 14.43
N THR A 90 3.50 -4.66 14.51
CA THR A 90 3.29 -5.83 13.66
C THR A 90 1.95 -6.49 13.93
N VAL A 91 1.58 -6.62 15.22
CA VAL A 91 0.28 -7.15 15.65
C VAL A 91 -0.86 -6.21 15.25
N TYR A 92 -0.65 -4.90 15.41
CA TYR A 92 -1.62 -3.87 15.04
C TYR A 92 -1.86 -3.84 13.52
N MET A 93 -0.80 -3.95 12.72
CA MET A 93 -0.89 -4.04 11.26
C MET A 93 -1.55 -5.33 10.80
N LYS A 94 -1.30 -6.46 11.47
CA LYS A 94 -2.02 -7.72 11.23
C LYS A 94 -3.52 -7.54 11.42
N ASN A 95 -3.93 -6.91 12.53
CA ASN A 95 -5.35 -6.69 12.84
C ASN A 95 -6.01 -5.69 11.87
N LEU A 96 -5.32 -4.61 11.49
CA LEU A 96 -5.83 -3.68 10.48
C LEU A 96 -5.91 -4.33 9.09
N ALA A 97 -4.91 -5.12 8.68
CA ALA A 97 -4.94 -5.83 7.40
C ALA A 97 -6.09 -6.85 7.36
N LEU A 98 -6.30 -7.60 8.45
CA LEU A 98 -7.46 -8.47 8.62
C LEU A 98 -8.77 -7.71 8.45
N ASN A 99 -8.91 -6.54 9.11
CA ASN A 99 -10.12 -5.73 9.04
C ASN A 99 -10.35 -5.07 7.66
N ARG A 100 -9.28 -4.71 6.94
CA ARG A 100 -9.35 -4.26 5.55
C ARG A 100 -10.00 -5.34 4.67
N TYR A 101 -9.52 -6.57 4.78
CA TYR A 101 -10.04 -7.69 4.00
C TYR A 101 -11.35 -8.26 4.58
N SER A 102 -11.76 -7.92 5.82
CA SER A 102 -13.15 -8.12 6.28
C SER A 102 -14.13 -7.07 5.75
N ARG A 103 -13.66 -6.12 4.93
CA ARG A 103 -14.42 -5.01 4.31
C ARG A 103 -14.81 -3.89 5.27
N ASP A 104 -14.01 -3.62 6.31
CA ASP A 104 -14.22 -2.44 7.15
C ASP A 104 -13.78 -1.17 6.41
N ALA A 105 -14.75 -0.35 5.98
CA ALA A 105 -14.53 0.76 5.05
C ALA A 105 -13.52 1.82 5.55
N TRP A 106 -13.50 2.08 6.86
CA TRP A 106 -12.61 3.07 7.47
C TRP A 106 -11.14 2.62 7.54
N VAL A 107 -10.88 1.32 7.40
CA VAL A 107 -9.52 0.74 7.54
C VAL A 107 -8.71 0.85 6.25
N LYS A 108 -9.38 0.92 5.10
CA LYS A 108 -8.75 1.01 3.77
C LYS A 108 -7.79 2.21 3.63
N PRO A 109 -8.24 3.47 3.79
CA PRO A 109 -7.36 4.63 3.63
C PRO A 109 -6.22 4.66 4.67
N LEU A 110 -6.46 4.10 5.86
CA LEU A 110 -5.44 4.02 6.92
C LEU A 110 -4.34 3.00 6.57
N ILE A 111 -4.70 1.80 6.10
CA ILE A 111 -3.70 0.83 5.64
C ILE A 111 -2.96 1.36 4.40
N ASP A 112 -3.65 1.96 3.43
CA ASP A 112 -3.01 2.51 2.21
C ASP A 112 -1.95 3.56 2.59
N THR A 113 -2.29 4.45 3.53
CA THR A 113 -1.36 5.45 4.06
C THR A 113 -0.19 4.80 4.80
N ILE A 114 -0.44 3.81 5.66
CA ILE A 114 0.63 3.14 6.41
C ILE A 114 1.51 2.31 5.46
N GLN A 115 0.94 1.63 4.45
CA GLN A 115 1.68 0.92 3.42
C GLN A 115 2.57 1.86 2.62
N PHE A 116 2.08 3.06 2.28
CA PHE A 116 2.87 4.10 1.63
C PHE A 116 4.09 4.53 2.47
N TYR A 117 3.92 4.70 3.79
CA TYR A 117 5.03 5.08 4.69
C TYR A 117 5.93 3.90 5.11
N LEU A 118 5.40 2.68 5.18
CA LEU A 118 6.14 1.47 5.56
C LEU A 118 6.82 0.78 4.37
N TYR A 119 6.54 1.14 3.11
CA TYR A 119 7.37 0.75 1.97
C TYR A 119 8.76 1.44 1.95
N SER A 120 9.18 1.95 3.11
CA SER A 120 10.57 2.32 3.40
C SER A 120 11.47 1.10 3.27
N PRO A 121 12.68 1.23 2.68
CA PRO A 121 13.62 0.12 2.45
C PRO A 121 14.08 -0.63 3.71
N ASP A 122 13.76 -0.14 4.91
CA ASP A 122 14.07 -0.77 6.20
C ASP A 122 12.93 -1.65 6.77
N SER A 123 11.79 -1.79 6.09
CA SER A 123 10.65 -2.53 6.65
C SER A 123 10.76 -4.04 6.46
N LYS A 124 10.62 -4.80 7.55
CA LYS A 124 10.61 -6.27 7.56
C LYS A 124 9.24 -6.88 7.21
N PHE A 125 8.41 -6.14 6.48
CA PHE A 125 7.03 -6.55 6.23
C PHE A 125 6.96 -7.78 5.32
N GLU A 126 7.80 -7.85 4.29
CA GLU A 126 7.89 -9.01 3.39
C GLU A 126 8.32 -10.27 4.14
N GLU A 127 9.37 -10.17 4.97
CA GLU A 127 9.86 -11.27 5.82
C GLU A 127 8.75 -11.76 6.76
N TYR A 128 7.97 -10.84 7.33
CA TYR A 128 6.84 -11.18 8.18
C TYR A 128 5.72 -11.90 7.42
N LEU A 129 5.36 -11.41 6.23
CA LEU A 129 4.32 -12.03 5.40
C LEU A 129 4.75 -13.42 4.90
N GLN A 130 6.02 -13.58 4.52
CA GLN A 130 6.60 -14.87 4.18
C GLN A 130 6.53 -15.85 5.36
N ASN A 131 6.83 -15.39 6.57
CA ASN A 131 6.70 -16.21 7.78
C ASN A 131 5.26 -16.64 8.06
N LEU A 132 4.27 -15.74 7.83
CA LEU A 132 2.86 -16.10 7.95
C LEU A 132 2.45 -17.18 6.94
N ILE A 133 2.85 -17.04 5.67
CA ILE A 133 2.59 -18.06 4.64
C ILE A 133 3.28 -19.38 5.00
N LYS A 134 4.53 -19.33 5.43
CA LYS A 134 5.33 -20.51 5.74
C LYS A 134 4.79 -21.30 6.93
N PHE A 135 4.35 -20.63 7.99
CA PHE A 135 4.07 -21.27 9.28
C PHE A 135 2.61 -21.30 9.71
N SER A 136 1.77 -20.37 9.23
CA SER A 136 0.41 -20.15 9.76
C SER A 136 -0.68 -20.29 8.70
N TYR A 137 -0.35 -20.22 7.42
CA TYR A 137 -1.30 -20.42 6.34
C TYR A 137 -1.74 -21.89 6.27
N GLY A 138 -3.06 -22.11 6.19
CA GLY A 138 -3.69 -23.40 5.92
C GLY A 138 -3.57 -24.46 7.01
N VAL A 139 -2.70 -24.29 8.03
CA VAL A 139 -2.42 -25.33 9.02
C VAL A 139 -2.01 -24.74 10.39
N PRO A 140 -2.54 -25.26 11.52
CA PRO A 140 -3.77 -26.05 11.65
C PRO A 140 -5.02 -25.15 11.64
N MET A 141 -6.08 -25.57 10.94
CA MET A 141 -7.33 -24.78 10.79
C MET A 141 -8.22 -24.74 12.05
N GLU A 142 -7.88 -25.57 13.04
CA GLU A 142 -8.47 -25.60 14.38
C GLU A 142 -8.11 -24.33 15.17
N ILE A 143 -6.93 -23.75 14.92
CA ILE A 143 -6.48 -22.52 15.56
C ILE A 143 -7.13 -21.32 14.87
N GLU A 144 -7.82 -20.49 15.65
CA GLU A 144 -8.50 -19.28 15.16
C GLU A 144 -7.54 -18.33 14.45
N GLU A 145 -6.33 -18.17 14.97
CA GLU A 145 -5.30 -17.31 14.38
C GLU A 145 -4.89 -17.78 12.97
N SER A 146 -4.63 -19.08 12.78
CA SER A 146 -4.27 -19.65 11.48
C SER A 146 -5.42 -19.54 10.48
N ARG A 147 -6.66 -19.73 10.93
CA ARG A 147 -7.86 -19.52 10.10
C ARG A 147 -7.99 -18.07 9.64
N ASN A 148 -7.73 -17.12 10.53
CA ASN A 148 -7.79 -15.70 10.22
C ASN A 148 -6.67 -15.32 9.24
N VAL A 149 -5.45 -15.82 9.43
CA VAL A 149 -4.34 -15.63 8.48
C VAL A 149 -4.68 -16.21 7.12
N THR A 150 -5.24 -17.42 7.05
CA THR A 150 -5.61 -18.08 5.78
C THR A 150 -6.65 -17.25 5.02
N ARG A 151 -7.72 -16.82 5.71
CA ARG A 151 -8.75 -15.94 5.12
C ARG A 151 -8.18 -14.60 4.65
N MET A 152 -7.23 -14.03 5.39
CA MET A 152 -6.56 -12.78 5.01
C MET A 152 -5.78 -12.95 3.71
N ILE A 153 -4.96 -14.00 3.63
CA ILE A 153 -4.10 -14.28 2.47
C ILE A 153 -4.94 -14.64 1.25
N ASP A 154 -5.99 -15.46 1.40
CA ASP A 154 -6.85 -15.83 0.27
C ASP A 154 -7.61 -14.62 -0.30
N LYS A 155 -8.07 -13.72 0.56
CA LYS A 155 -8.69 -12.46 0.12
C LYS A 155 -7.69 -11.52 -0.54
N LEU A 156 -6.49 -11.38 0.02
CA LEU A 156 -5.41 -10.60 -0.56
C LEU A 156 -5.11 -11.09 -1.98
N GLN A 157 -4.92 -12.39 -2.17
CA GLN A 157 -4.59 -12.97 -3.47
C GLN A 157 -5.74 -12.86 -4.48
N PHE A 158 -6.98 -13.04 -4.02
CA PHE A 158 -8.15 -12.95 -4.86
C PHE A 158 -8.40 -11.51 -5.34
N TYR A 159 -8.31 -10.51 -4.47
CA TYR A 159 -8.64 -9.12 -4.82
C TYR A 159 -7.48 -8.39 -5.48
N GLU A 160 -6.24 -8.62 -5.03
CA GLU A 160 -5.05 -7.96 -5.56
C GLU A 160 -4.44 -8.72 -6.76
N GLU A 161 -5.06 -9.82 -7.16
CA GLU A 161 -4.63 -10.68 -8.26
C GLU A 161 -3.15 -11.09 -8.19
N CYS A 162 -2.67 -11.38 -6.98
CA CYS A 162 -1.29 -11.75 -6.68
C CYS A 162 -1.16 -13.20 -6.18
N CYS A 163 0.07 -13.71 -6.09
CA CYS A 163 0.33 -15.04 -5.55
C CYS A 163 1.64 -15.08 -4.76
N GLY A 164 1.54 -15.47 -3.48
CA GLY A 164 2.66 -15.41 -2.54
C GLY A 164 3.04 -13.97 -2.18
N VAL A 165 4.22 -13.81 -1.57
CA VAL A 165 4.84 -12.50 -1.33
C VAL A 165 5.62 -12.06 -2.57
N ASN A 166 6.45 -12.98 -3.08
CA ASN A 166 7.25 -12.80 -4.29
C ASN A 166 6.70 -13.59 -5.46
N SER A 167 6.28 -14.84 -5.20
CA SER A 167 5.76 -15.75 -6.20
C SER A 167 5.01 -16.92 -5.57
N GLY A 168 4.35 -17.74 -6.40
CA GLY A 168 3.75 -18.98 -5.94
C GLY A 168 4.72 -19.97 -5.28
N ASP A 169 6.02 -19.86 -5.55
CA ASP A 169 7.03 -20.75 -4.96
C ASP A 169 7.18 -20.56 -3.45
N ASP A 170 6.70 -19.43 -2.90
CA ASP A 170 6.67 -19.17 -1.46
C ASP A 170 5.86 -20.23 -0.70
N TYR A 171 4.95 -20.93 -1.38
CA TYR A 171 4.16 -22.03 -0.80
C TYR A 171 4.90 -23.35 -0.72
N LEU A 172 5.90 -23.60 -1.58
CA LEU A 172 6.57 -24.91 -1.66
C LEU A 172 7.29 -25.28 -0.36
N ALA A 173 7.81 -24.27 0.35
CA ALA A 173 8.47 -24.44 1.64
C ALA A 173 7.55 -24.25 2.86
N SER A 174 6.23 -24.15 2.64
CA SER A 174 5.24 -23.91 3.69
C SER A 174 4.76 -25.19 4.37
N ARG A 175 4.28 -25.06 5.61
CA ARG A 175 3.61 -26.17 6.32
C ARG A 175 2.34 -26.62 5.62
N TRP A 176 1.67 -25.72 4.92
CA TRP A 176 0.50 -26.06 4.11
C TRP A 176 0.86 -27.03 2.99
N ALA A 177 1.91 -26.76 2.21
CA ALA A 177 2.33 -27.68 1.15
C ALA A 177 2.69 -29.07 1.69
N ALA A 178 3.40 -29.12 2.83
CA ALA A 178 3.72 -30.38 3.50
C ALA A 178 2.46 -31.12 3.98
N ALA A 179 1.47 -30.41 4.52
CA ALA A 179 0.21 -31.00 4.97
C ALA A 179 -0.64 -31.52 3.81
N VAL A 180 -0.70 -30.78 2.70
CA VAL A 180 -1.43 -31.20 1.51
C VAL A 180 -0.77 -32.40 0.83
N ALA A 181 0.56 -32.42 0.75
CA ALA A 181 1.29 -33.57 0.21
C ALA A 181 1.15 -34.83 1.08
N ALA A 182 0.81 -34.69 2.36
CA ALA A 182 0.55 -35.80 3.27
C ALA A 182 -0.92 -36.26 3.28
N ASP A 183 -1.81 -35.56 2.55
CA ASP A 183 -3.23 -35.92 2.47
C ASP A 183 -3.40 -37.17 1.58
N PRO A 184 -4.10 -38.22 2.05
CA PRO A 184 -4.34 -39.44 1.28
C PRO A 184 -4.99 -39.21 -0.08
N ILE A 185 -5.70 -38.08 -0.27
CA ILE A 185 -6.30 -37.72 -1.56
C ILE A 185 -5.24 -37.60 -2.68
N TYR A 186 -4.01 -37.22 -2.32
CA TYR A 186 -2.90 -37.04 -3.26
C TYR A 186 -1.87 -38.19 -3.20
N GLU A 187 -2.25 -39.36 -2.67
CA GLU A 187 -1.36 -40.53 -2.64
C GLU A 187 -0.93 -40.99 -4.04
N PHE A 188 -1.79 -40.76 -5.05
CA PHE A 188 -1.58 -41.17 -6.45
C PHE A 188 -1.59 -39.99 -7.46
N GLU A 189 -1.75 -38.75 -6.99
CA GLU A 189 -1.78 -37.54 -7.82
C GLU A 189 -0.77 -36.51 -7.32
N ASP A 190 -0.27 -35.66 -8.22
CA ASP A 190 0.62 -34.57 -7.82
C ASP A 190 -0.14 -33.57 -6.92
N PRO A 191 0.36 -33.26 -5.71
CA PRO A 191 -0.28 -32.31 -4.83
C PRO A 191 -0.25 -30.89 -5.45
N PRO A 192 -1.25 -30.05 -5.16
CA PRO A 192 -1.28 -28.68 -5.66
C PRO A 192 -0.07 -27.89 -5.15
N LEU A 193 0.56 -27.15 -6.06
CA LEU A 193 1.72 -26.31 -5.79
C LEU A 193 1.33 -25.00 -5.08
N VAL A 194 0.14 -24.47 -5.38
CA VAL A 194 -0.35 -23.20 -4.85
C VAL A 194 -1.83 -23.28 -4.45
N PRO A 195 -2.30 -22.44 -3.52
CA PRO A 195 -3.71 -22.35 -3.20
C PRO A 195 -4.59 -21.93 -4.37
N LEU A 196 -5.87 -22.28 -4.32
CA LEU A 196 -6.85 -21.89 -5.35
C LEU A 196 -7.00 -20.37 -5.49
N SER A 197 -6.82 -19.61 -4.41
CA SER A 197 -6.82 -18.15 -4.39
C SER A 197 -5.70 -17.53 -5.25
N CYS A 198 -4.61 -18.25 -5.50
CA CYS A 198 -3.56 -17.85 -6.45
C CYS A 198 -3.94 -18.07 -7.93
N CYS A 199 -4.98 -18.84 -8.22
CA CYS A 199 -5.36 -19.14 -9.61
C CYS A 199 -6.21 -18.02 -10.20
N ARG A 200 -6.15 -17.84 -11.52
CA ARG A 200 -7.10 -16.96 -12.22
C ARG A 200 -8.51 -17.52 -12.08
N GLN A 201 -9.43 -16.70 -11.62
CA GLN A 201 -10.76 -17.15 -11.18
C GLN A 201 -11.82 -17.08 -12.30
N LEU A 202 -12.86 -17.92 -12.22
CA LEU A 202 -14.06 -17.81 -13.04
C LEU A 202 -14.95 -16.65 -12.60
N ILE A 203 -15.76 -16.15 -13.54
CA ILE A 203 -16.77 -15.13 -13.28
C ILE A 203 -17.78 -15.69 -12.27
N GLY A 204 -18.03 -14.96 -11.18
CA GLY A 204 -18.94 -15.37 -10.09
C GLY A 204 -18.28 -16.10 -8.92
N SER A 205 -16.96 -16.28 -8.95
CA SER A 205 -16.18 -16.75 -7.80
C SER A 205 -16.08 -15.70 -6.69
N SER A 206 -15.69 -16.13 -5.48
CA SER A 206 -15.42 -15.22 -4.36
C SER A 206 -14.15 -15.62 -3.63
N ALA A 207 -13.55 -14.70 -2.88
CA ALA A 207 -12.36 -15.00 -2.09
C ALA A 207 -12.55 -16.12 -1.04
N LEU A 208 -13.79 -16.37 -0.59
CA LEU A 208 -14.10 -17.46 0.35
C LEU A 208 -14.44 -18.77 -0.36
N ASN A 209 -14.70 -18.71 -1.67
CA ASN A 209 -14.97 -19.87 -2.51
C ASN A 209 -14.34 -19.63 -3.89
N PRO A 210 -13.00 -19.69 -3.99
CA PRO A 210 -12.27 -19.45 -5.22
C PRO A 210 -12.49 -20.62 -6.19
N ILE A 211 -12.79 -20.32 -7.44
CA ILE A 211 -12.99 -21.32 -8.50
C ILE A 211 -12.04 -20.97 -9.64
N ALA A 212 -10.99 -21.78 -9.77
CA ALA A 212 -9.99 -21.60 -10.81
C ALA A 212 -10.60 -21.79 -12.21
N LYS A 213 -10.25 -20.90 -13.14
CA LYS A 213 -10.57 -21.01 -14.57
C LYS A 213 -10.03 -22.30 -15.19
N SER A 214 -8.87 -22.75 -14.73
CA SER A 214 -8.34 -24.07 -15.05
C SER A 214 -7.38 -24.51 -13.95
N MET A 215 -7.80 -25.52 -13.17
CA MET A 215 -6.99 -26.04 -12.08
C MET A 215 -5.68 -26.65 -12.59
N ALA A 216 -5.77 -27.55 -13.56
CA ALA A 216 -4.60 -28.23 -14.12
C ALA A 216 -3.54 -27.28 -14.70
N ARG A 217 -3.95 -26.17 -15.32
CA ARG A 217 -3.02 -25.17 -15.86
C ARG A 217 -2.44 -24.28 -14.77
N CYS A 218 -3.22 -23.96 -13.73
CA CYS A 218 -2.76 -23.14 -12.61
C CYS A 218 -1.67 -23.83 -11.79
N GLN A 219 -1.71 -25.16 -11.67
CA GLN A 219 -0.83 -25.93 -10.79
C GLN A 219 0.50 -26.36 -11.44
N GLN A 220 0.88 -25.81 -12.60
CA GLN A 220 2.15 -26.14 -13.25
C GLN A 220 3.32 -25.35 -12.64
N SER A 221 4.53 -25.92 -12.60
CA SER A 221 5.71 -25.26 -11.99
C SER A 221 6.09 -23.92 -12.65
N ASN A 222 5.86 -23.77 -13.96
CA ASN A 222 6.12 -22.54 -14.72
C ASN A 222 4.85 -22.01 -15.39
N THR A 223 3.84 -21.71 -14.56
CA THR A 223 2.52 -21.31 -15.05
C THR A 223 2.51 -19.88 -15.62
N ASN A 224 1.91 -19.70 -16.80
CA ASN A 224 1.68 -18.39 -17.42
C ASN A 224 0.65 -17.56 -16.61
N ARG A 225 0.82 -16.23 -16.58
CA ARG A 225 -0.10 -15.24 -15.95
C ARG A 225 -1.58 -15.38 -16.32
N ASN A 226 -1.88 -16.01 -17.45
CA ASN A 226 -3.25 -16.29 -17.89
C ASN A 226 -3.98 -17.30 -16.99
N TRP A 227 -3.23 -18.07 -16.18
CA TRP A 227 -3.75 -19.17 -15.36
C TRP A 227 -3.44 -19.02 -13.87
N ARG A 228 -2.33 -18.36 -13.51
CA ARG A 228 -1.94 -18.04 -12.13
C ARG A 228 -1.69 -16.55 -11.98
N HIS A 229 -2.10 -15.99 -10.85
CA HIS A 229 -1.76 -14.64 -10.44
C HIS A 229 -0.24 -14.49 -10.29
N THR A 230 0.32 -13.41 -10.82
CA THR A 230 1.75 -13.08 -10.72
C THR A 230 1.90 -11.75 -10.02
N THR A 231 3.02 -11.54 -9.33
CA THR A 231 3.38 -10.23 -8.75
C THR A 231 3.16 -9.14 -9.79
N GLN A 232 2.42 -8.11 -9.39
CA GLN A 232 1.79 -7.13 -10.26
C GLN A 232 2.79 -6.47 -11.23
N GLN A 233 2.65 -6.79 -12.51
CA GLN A 233 3.30 -6.12 -13.63
C GLN A 233 2.48 -4.89 -14.02
N CYS A 234 2.28 -4.00 -13.06
CA CYS A 234 1.41 -2.84 -13.18
C CYS A 234 2.23 -1.58 -13.48
N CYS A 235 1.62 -0.68 -14.25
CA CYS A 235 2.11 0.68 -14.38
C CYS A 235 0.91 1.61 -14.28
N GLY A 236 0.81 2.35 -13.17
CA GLY A 236 -0.40 3.10 -12.83
C GLY A 236 -1.52 2.20 -12.32
N SER A 237 -2.69 2.78 -12.08
CA SER A 237 -3.92 2.09 -11.67
C SER A 237 -4.69 1.54 -12.87
N ILE A 238 -4.79 2.34 -13.94
CA ILE A 238 -5.43 1.94 -15.20
C ILE A 238 -4.36 1.73 -16.29
N GLY A 239 -3.27 2.50 -16.22
CA GLY A 239 -2.17 2.36 -17.15
C GLY A 239 -1.10 3.45 -17.01
N PRO A 240 -0.05 3.38 -17.82
CA PRO A 240 1.11 4.28 -17.74
C PRO A 240 0.77 5.76 -17.88
N ARG A 241 -0.37 6.09 -18.50
CA ARG A 241 -0.85 7.47 -18.63
C ARG A 241 -1.28 8.10 -17.31
N ASP A 242 -1.48 7.33 -16.25
CA ASP A 242 -1.79 7.89 -14.93
C ASP A 242 -0.65 8.77 -14.39
N TYR A 243 0.56 8.58 -14.91
CA TYR A 243 1.70 9.44 -14.62
C TYR A 243 1.70 10.74 -15.43
N TYR A 244 0.96 10.85 -16.53
CA TYR A 244 0.91 12.06 -17.35
C TYR A 244 0.35 13.23 -16.54
N ASN A 245 1.05 14.37 -16.54
CA ASN A 245 0.76 15.54 -15.69
C ASN A 245 0.71 15.27 -14.17
N SER A 246 1.13 14.10 -13.71
CA SER A 246 1.27 13.81 -12.28
C SER A 246 2.46 14.57 -11.69
N PHE A 247 2.56 14.59 -10.36
CA PHE A 247 3.73 15.13 -9.67
C PHE A 247 5.04 14.49 -10.17
N TRP A 248 5.04 13.18 -10.49
CA TRP A 248 6.20 12.50 -11.07
C TRP A 248 6.59 13.11 -12.41
N PHE A 249 5.64 13.27 -13.33
CA PHE A 249 5.88 13.83 -14.66
C PHE A 249 6.38 15.27 -14.58
N ILE A 250 5.76 16.11 -13.76
CA ILE A 250 6.17 17.51 -13.59
C ILE A 250 7.59 17.59 -13.02
N THR A 251 7.90 16.79 -12.00
CA THR A 251 9.23 16.79 -11.39
C THR A 251 10.31 16.15 -12.27
N ASN A 252 9.94 15.24 -13.17
CA ASN A 252 10.89 14.47 -13.96
C ASN A 252 10.87 14.76 -15.46
N THR A 253 10.05 15.69 -15.93
CA THR A 253 9.99 16.13 -17.33
C THR A 253 10.13 17.65 -17.38
N ASP A 254 9.27 18.37 -16.66
CA ASP A 254 9.27 19.84 -16.68
C ASP A 254 10.45 20.47 -15.91
N ARG A 255 10.98 19.76 -14.89
CA ARG A 255 12.12 20.24 -14.08
C ARG A 255 13.49 19.70 -14.51
N GLY A 256 13.58 18.96 -15.62
CA GLY A 256 14.86 18.76 -16.33
C GLY A 256 15.37 17.32 -16.53
N THR A 257 14.71 16.28 -16.02
CA THR A 257 14.91 14.90 -16.52
C THR A 257 13.91 14.63 -17.67
N ARG A 258 13.98 13.49 -18.36
CA ARG A 258 13.00 13.12 -19.42
C ARG A 258 12.22 11.85 -19.05
N SER A 259 11.95 11.64 -17.76
CA SER A 259 11.34 10.40 -17.27
C SER A 259 9.83 10.52 -17.16
N PHE A 260 9.13 9.92 -18.13
CA PHE A 260 7.68 9.94 -18.28
C PHE A 260 6.97 9.00 -17.29
N VAL A 261 7.58 7.87 -16.95
CA VAL A 261 7.06 6.88 -15.99
C VAL A 261 8.18 6.39 -15.07
N PRO A 262 7.88 5.91 -13.85
CA PRO A 262 8.92 5.35 -12.98
C PRO A 262 9.53 4.06 -13.56
N PRO A 263 10.77 3.70 -13.20
CA PRO A 263 11.43 2.49 -13.73
C PRO A 263 10.69 1.17 -13.41
N SER A 264 9.84 1.16 -12.38
CA SER A 264 8.99 0.02 -12.02
C SER A 264 7.92 -0.27 -13.08
N CYS A 265 7.52 0.74 -13.86
CA CYS A 265 6.60 0.58 -14.99
C CYS A 265 7.22 -0.19 -16.16
N CYS A 266 8.54 -0.26 -16.22
CA CYS A 266 9.23 -0.92 -17.31
C CYS A 266 9.12 -2.43 -17.19
N ARG A 267 9.11 -3.11 -18.33
CA ARG A 267 9.19 -4.56 -18.36
C ARG A 267 10.53 -4.98 -17.75
N GLN A 268 10.45 -5.84 -16.75
CA GLN A 268 11.62 -6.27 -15.99
C GLN A 268 12.18 -7.58 -16.56
N SER A 269 13.51 -7.71 -16.55
CA SER A 269 14.17 -8.97 -16.86
C SER A 269 13.86 -10.01 -15.78
N GLN A 270 14.15 -11.29 -16.05
CA GLN A 270 13.93 -12.37 -15.07
C GLN A 270 14.74 -12.19 -13.77
N ALA A 271 15.83 -11.41 -13.83
CA ALA A 271 16.64 -11.06 -12.67
C ALA A 271 16.04 -9.90 -11.83
N GLY A 272 15.06 -9.18 -12.37
CA GLY A 272 14.41 -8.06 -11.69
C GLY A 272 13.60 -8.49 -10.47
N ARG A 273 13.57 -7.64 -9.44
CA ARG A 273 12.77 -7.78 -8.21
C ARG A 273 12.10 -6.44 -7.90
N ALA A 274 11.05 -6.45 -7.08
CA ALA A 274 10.33 -5.22 -6.70
C ALA A 274 11.25 -4.17 -6.04
N TRP A 275 12.23 -4.62 -5.25
CA TRP A 275 13.24 -3.78 -4.59
C TRP A 275 14.53 -3.60 -5.40
N SER A 276 14.69 -4.27 -6.54
CA SER A 276 15.88 -4.22 -7.38
C SER A 276 15.46 -4.34 -8.85
N LEU A 277 15.10 -3.19 -9.41
CA LEU A 277 14.57 -3.10 -10.76
C LEU A 277 15.70 -3.35 -11.77
N VAL A 278 15.46 -4.28 -12.68
CA VAL A 278 16.34 -4.59 -13.81
C VAL A 278 15.49 -4.54 -15.08
N PRO A 279 15.24 -3.32 -15.62
CA PRO A 279 14.48 -3.17 -16.85
C PRO A 279 15.14 -3.94 -18.00
N ILE A 280 14.34 -4.60 -18.83
CA ILE A 280 14.81 -5.22 -20.09
C ILE A 280 15.36 -4.12 -21.00
N ASP A 281 14.68 -2.98 -21.02
CA ASP A 281 15.08 -1.78 -21.73
C ASP A 281 15.13 -0.61 -20.74
N PRO A 282 16.33 -0.12 -20.36
CA PRO A 282 16.47 0.97 -19.40
C PRO A 282 15.99 2.33 -19.93
N MET A 283 15.79 2.47 -21.25
CA MET A 283 15.28 3.69 -21.88
C MET A 283 13.75 3.78 -21.87
N CYS A 284 13.06 2.75 -21.38
CA CYS A 284 11.61 2.67 -21.22
C CYS A 284 10.97 3.91 -20.58
N THR A 285 11.66 4.53 -19.61
CA THR A 285 11.17 5.71 -18.89
C THR A 285 11.25 6.98 -19.72
N LEU A 286 12.08 6.99 -20.77
CA LEU A 286 12.40 8.16 -21.59
C LEU A 286 11.65 8.20 -22.92
N TYR A 287 11.00 7.12 -23.32
CA TYR A 287 10.20 7.12 -24.54
C TYR A 287 8.92 7.92 -24.34
N TYR A 288 8.54 8.65 -25.38
CA TYR A 288 7.25 9.33 -25.41
C TYR A 288 6.10 8.33 -25.33
N TYR A 289 5.05 8.73 -24.62
CA TYR A 289 3.77 8.02 -24.62
C TYR A 289 3.32 7.70 -26.06
N ASP A 290 2.70 6.55 -26.23
CA ASP A 290 2.15 6.04 -27.50
C ASP A 290 3.17 5.75 -28.61
N SER A 291 4.47 5.95 -28.37
CA SER A 291 5.51 5.46 -29.27
C SER A 291 5.58 3.92 -29.23
N GLN A 292 5.91 3.28 -30.36
CA GLN A 292 6.06 1.83 -30.40
C GLN A 292 7.07 1.31 -29.38
N ALA A 293 8.18 2.03 -29.20
CA ALA A 293 9.20 1.71 -28.21
C ALA A 293 8.68 1.77 -26.76
N PHE A 294 7.86 2.77 -26.43
CA PHE A 294 7.21 2.86 -25.12
C PHE A 294 6.26 1.69 -24.89
N THR A 295 5.39 1.40 -25.86
CA THR A 295 4.40 0.32 -25.75
C THR A 295 5.06 -1.07 -25.64
N SER A 296 6.21 -1.28 -26.27
CA SER A 296 6.95 -2.55 -26.18
C SER A 296 7.72 -2.71 -24.86
N SER A 297 8.17 -1.61 -24.27
CA SER A 297 9.10 -1.61 -23.14
C SER A 297 8.44 -1.36 -21.78
N VAL A 298 7.18 -0.94 -21.75
CA VAL A 298 6.39 -0.65 -20.53
C VAL A 298 5.27 -1.67 -20.33
N TYR A 299 4.85 -1.89 -19.07
CA TYR A 299 3.63 -2.63 -18.78
C TYR A 299 2.42 -1.78 -19.19
N ASN A 300 1.81 -2.16 -20.31
CA ASN A 300 0.73 -1.42 -20.98
C ASN A 300 -0.62 -2.12 -20.90
N ILE A 301 -0.72 -3.20 -20.13
CA ILE A 301 -1.92 -4.01 -20.03
C ILE A 301 -2.82 -3.33 -19.03
N VAL A 302 -4.02 -2.94 -19.48
CA VAL A 302 -5.11 -2.47 -18.62
C VAL A 302 -5.54 -3.64 -17.74
N SER A 303 -4.81 -3.84 -16.66
CA SER A 303 -5.17 -4.72 -15.56
C SER A 303 -5.48 -3.76 -14.42
N TYR A 304 -6.62 -3.92 -13.77
CA TYR A 304 -6.95 -3.09 -12.62
C TYR A 304 -5.92 -3.37 -11.52
N CYS A 305 -5.07 -2.38 -11.29
CA CYS A 305 -4.21 -2.24 -10.13
C CYS A 305 -4.86 -1.13 -9.27
#